data_AF-A0AAE0E0L1-F1
#
_entry.id   AF-A0AAE0E0L1-F1
#
_cell.length_a   1.000
_cell.length_b   1.000
_cell.length_c   1.000
_cell.angle_alpha   90.00
_cell.angle_beta   90.00
_cell.angle_gamma   90.00
#
_symmetry.space_group_name_H-M   'P 1'
#
loop_
_entity.id
_entity.type
_entity.pdbx_description
1 polymer ?
#
loop_
_entity_poly.entity_id
_entity_poly.type
_entity_poly.pdbx_seq_one_letter_code
_entity_poly.pdbx_strand_id
1 'polypeptide(L)'
;MGFTGPKFTWSNKRDGAAMIMERLDRGAGSSEWKKVFPNCVIKHLKFWGSDHRPLVLDASDHCSLADMSRKKGGRFYFEECWANEQECATIVSLSLKVSVASIDVDSVLRNIKDCGKQLLVWNNRKRREL
;
A
#
# COMPACT_ATOMS: atom_id res chain seq x y z
N MET A 1 8.76 16.92 14.24
CA MET A 1 8.82 15.49 14.63
C MET A 1 10.13 14.92 14.11
N GLY A 2 10.66 13.87 14.75
CA GLY A 2 11.87 13.18 14.25
C GLY A 2 11.58 12.35 13.00
N PHE A 3 12.63 11.90 12.31
CA PHE A 3 12.50 10.96 11.19
C PHE A 3 13.60 9.90 11.22
N THR A 4 13.36 8.78 10.54
CA THR A 4 14.33 7.71 10.30
C THR A 4 14.41 7.39 8.80
N GLY A 5 15.53 6.82 8.37
CA GLY A 5 15.80 6.51 6.97
C GLY A 5 16.56 7.62 6.23
N PRO A 6 16.57 7.60 4.88
CA PRO A 6 17.37 8.52 4.06
C PRO A 6 17.03 9.99 4.30
N LYS A 7 18.05 10.85 4.35
CA LYS A 7 17.90 12.29 4.70
C LYS A 7 17.04 13.07 3.70
N PHE A 8 17.21 12.81 2.41
CA PHE A 8 16.55 13.52 1.31
C PHE A 8 15.29 12.80 0.89
N THR A 9 14.23 13.56 0.59
CA THR A 9 12.93 13.03 0.19
C THR A 9 12.62 13.29 -1.27
N TRP A 10 13.42 14.10 -1.96
CA TRP A 10 13.27 14.39 -3.37
C TRP A 10 14.61 14.28 -4.10
N SER A 11 14.58 13.93 -5.38
CA SER A 11 15.73 13.93 -6.28
C SER A 11 15.33 14.42 -7.66
N ASN A 12 16.17 15.23 -8.31
CA ASN A 12 15.96 15.62 -9.71
C ASN A 12 16.16 14.47 -10.72
N LYS A 13 16.44 13.25 -10.25
CA LYS A 13 16.67 12.02 -11.04
C LYS A 13 17.81 12.12 -12.06
N ARG A 14 18.76 13.05 -11.89
CA ARG A 14 19.98 13.13 -12.70
C ARG A 14 21.12 12.38 -12.03
N ASP A 15 22.11 11.99 -12.82
CA ASP A 15 23.27 11.23 -12.36
C ASP A 15 24.51 12.11 -12.14
N GLY A 16 25.46 11.57 -11.36
CA GLY A 16 26.77 12.18 -11.15
C GLY A 16 26.70 13.60 -10.57
N ALA A 17 27.51 14.51 -11.12
CA ALA A 17 27.60 15.89 -10.64
C ALA A 17 26.31 16.71 -10.86
N ALA A 18 25.41 16.24 -11.73
CA ALA A 18 24.12 16.90 -11.97
C ALA A 18 23.01 16.43 -11.00
N MET A 19 23.28 15.41 -10.17
CA MET A 19 22.34 14.90 -9.17
C MET A 19 22.12 15.93 -8.06
N ILE A 20 20.87 16.35 -7.88
CA ILE A 20 20.47 17.21 -6.77
C ILE A 20 19.42 16.46 -5.96
N MET A 21 19.63 16.39 -4.65
CA MET A 21 18.68 15.81 -3.70
C MET A 21 18.32 16.82 -2.63
N GLU A 22 17.04 16.92 -2.32
CA GLU A 22 16.51 17.85 -1.34
C GLU A 22 15.57 17.15 -0.36
N ARG A 23 15.34 17.80 0.78
CA ARG A 23 14.37 17.33 1.77
C ARG A 23 13.18 18.27 1.79
N LEU A 24 12.27 18.03 0.85
CA LEU A 24 11.06 18.83 0.63
C LEU A 24 9.89 18.38 1.50
N ASP A 25 9.84 17.11 1.86
CA ASP A 25 8.71 16.51 2.56
C ASP A 25 9.03 16.35 4.05
N ARG A 26 8.12 16.84 4.90
CA ARG A 26 8.28 16.82 6.37
C ARG A 26 6.91 16.68 7.04
N GLY A 27 6.87 16.00 8.17
CA GLY A 27 5.69 16.00 9.04
C GLY A 27 5.87 16.92 10.23
N ALA A 28 4.87 17.75 10.47
CA ALA A 28 4.75 18.62 11.62
C ALA A 28 3.58 18.17 12.51
N GLY A 29 3.71 18.39 13.82
CA GLY A 29 2.69 18.05 14.80
C GLY A 29 2.78 19.03 15.96
N SER A 30 1.63 19.39 16.52
CA SER A 30 1.52 20.31 17.66
C SER A 30 2.13 19.71 18.94
N SER A 31 2.31 20.55 19.96
CA SER A 31 2.68 20.07 21.31
C SER A 31 1.69 19.02 21.82
N GLU A 32 0.40 19.27 21.64
CA GLU A 32 -0.67 18.37 22.08
C GLU A 32 -0.63 17.04 21.33
N TRP A 33 -0.36 17.05 20.03
CA TRP A 33 -0.17 15.82 19.26
C TRP A 33 1.00 14.99 19.80
N LYS A 34 2.13 15.63 20.12
CA LYS A 34 3.29 14.91 20.68
C LYS A 34 3.04 14.35 22.07
N LYS A 35 2.14 14.94 22.87
CA LYS A 35 1.74 14.35 24.16
C LYS A 35 0.94 13.07 23.96
N VAL A 36 0.08 13.03 22.92
CA VAL A 36 -0.71 11.83 22.58
C VAL A 36 0.15 10.78 21.88
N PHE A 37 1.16 11.17 21.11
CA PHE A 37 2.03 10.27 20.37
C PHE A 37 3.52 10.56 20.62
N PRO A 38 4.02 10.34 21.85
CA PRO A 38 5.38 10.71 22.25
C PRO A 38 6.46 9.98 21.43
N ASN A 39 6.18 8.75 21.02
CA ASN A 39 7.10 7.91 20.26
C ASN A 39 6.88 7.94 18.75
N CYS A 40 6.01 8.83 18.23
CA CYS A 40 5.77 8.84 16.80
C CYS A 40 7.01 9.27 16.01
N VAL A 41 7.23 8.60 14.87
CA VAL A 41 8.36 8.86 13.99
C VAL A 41 7.95 8.81 12.54
N ILE A 42 8.57 9.67 11.72
CA ILE A 42 8.38 9.65 10.29
C ILE A 42 9.43 8.73 9.67
N LYS A 43 9.01 7.68 8.96
CA LYS A 43 9.91 6.79 8.22
C LYS A 43 9.97 7.24 6.77
N HIS A 44 11.16 7.57 6.28
CA HIS A 44 11.40 7.83 4.87
C HIS A 44 11.67 6.51 4.15
N LEU A 45 10.82 6.16 3.17
CA LEU A 45 10.97 4.92 2.41
C LEU A 45 11.92 5.06 1.22
N LYS A 46 12.16 3.97 0.49
CA LYS A 46 12.92 4.00 -0.76
C LYS A 46 12.15 4.79 -1.83
N PHE A 47 12.87 5.36 -2.81
CA PHE A 47 12.23 5.89 -4.01
C PHE A 47 11.47 4.76 -4.70
N TRP A 48 10.27 5.06 -5.21
CA TRP A 48 9.44 4.09 -5.93
C TRP A 48 8.62 4.80 -7.00
N GLY A 49 9.08 4.75 -8.25
CA GLY A 49 8.43 5.37 -9.41
C GLY A 49 8.42 6.91 -9.42
N SER A 50 8.40 7.56 -8.26
CA SER A 50 8.42 9.02 -8.10
C SER A 50 9.83 9.56 -7.87
N ASP A 51 10.00 10.84 -8.20
CA ASP A 51 11.11 11.70 -7.77
C ASP A 51 11.03 12.09 -6.29
N HIS A 52 9.91 11.77 -5.62
CA HIS A 52 9.73 11.84 -4.18
C HIS A 52 9.81 10.44 -3.52
N ARG A 53 10.23 10.43 -2.25
CA ARG A 53 10.14 9.28 -1.35
C ARG A 53 8.80 9.33 -0.61
N PRO A 54 8.14 8.18 -0.45
CA PRO A 54 7.02 8.08 0.49
C PRO A 54 7.48 8.31 1.93
N LEU A 55 6.68 9.07 2.69
CA LEU A 55 6.84 9.28 4.12
C LEU A 55 5.73 8.54 4.86
N VAL A 56 6.09 7.74 5.86
CA VAL A 56 5.12 7.03 6.71
C VAL A 56 5.20 7.58 8.13
N LEU A 57 4.09 8.07 8.66
CA LEU A 57 3.96 8.37 10.08
C LEU A 57 3.69 7.06 10.83
N ASP A 58 4.65 6.63 11.62
CA ASP A 58 4.46 5.52 12.56
C ASP A 58 4.06 6.07 13.93
N ALA A 59 2.85 5.73 14.35
CA ALA A 59 2.28 6.07 15.66
C ALA A 59 1.74 4.81 16.37
N SER A 60 2.25 3.64 16.00
CA SER A 60 1.72 2.33 16.42
C SER A 60 1.80 2.07 17.93
N ASP A 61 2.76 2.67 18.63
CA ASP A 61 2.90 2.57 20.10
C ASP A 61 1.64 3.02 20.88
N HIS A 62 0.76 3.81 20.26
CA HIS A 62 -0.50 4.26 20.87
C HIS A 62 -1.76 3.59 20.29
N CYS A 63 -1.62 2.73 19.29
CA CYS A 63 -2.74 1.93 18.79
C CYS A 63 -2.73 0.59 19.51
N SER A 64 -3.79 0.29 20.28
CA SER A 64 -3.95 -1.04 20.86
C SER A 64 -3.96 -2.09 19.75
N LEU A 65 -3.42 -3.30 20.02
CA LEU A 65 -3.53 -4.44 19.09
C LEU A 65 -5.00 -4.70 18.66
N ALA A 66 -5.95 -4.35 19.53
CA ALA A 66 -7.39 -4.41 19.26
C ALA A 66 -7.87 -3.36 18.24
N ASP A 67 -7.25 -2.18 18.16
CA ASP A 67 -7.58 -1.17 17.15
C ASP A 67 -7.00 -1.49 15.77
N MET A 68 -5.86 -2.18 15.73
CA MET A 68 -5.28 -2.66 14.47
C MET A 68 -6.04 -3.85 13.88
N SER A 69 -6.65 -4.70 14.71
CA SER A 69 -7.44 -5.85 14.23
C SER A 69 -8.78 -5.44 13.61
N ARG A 70 -9.38 -4.33 14.06
CA ARG A 70 -10.65 -3.80 13.52
C ARG A 70 -10.54 -3.25 12.10
N LYS A 71 -9.34 -2.94 11.59
CA LYS A 71 -9.13 -2.42 10.23
C LYS A 71 -8.96 -3.50 9.15
N LYS A 72 -8.98 -4.79 9.49
CA LYS A 72 -8.82 -5.88 8.51
C LYS A 72 -10.04 -6.13 7.60
N GLY A 73 -11.12 -5.36 7.75
CA GLY A 73 -12.30 -5.40 6.90
C GLY A 73 -12.34 -4.29 5.83
N GLY A 74 -11.19 -3.87 5.29
CA GLY A 74 -11.15 -2.88 4.22
C GLY A 74 -11.88 -3.36 2.96
N ARG A 75 -12.52 -2.43 2.24
CA ARG A 75 -13.01 -2.68 0.88
C ARG A 75 -11.86 -3.21 0.03
N PHE A 76 -12.13 -4.20 -0.82
CA PHE A 76 -11.17 -4.66 -1.81
C PHE A 76 -10.94 -3.53 -2.84
N TYR A 77 -9.68 -3.26 -3.14
CA TYR A 77 -9.26 -2.38 -4.22
C TYR A 77 -8.34 -3.16 -5.14
N PHE A 78 -8.54 -2.98 -6.45
CA PHE A 78 -7.62 -3.47 -7.45
C PHE A 78 -6.51 -2.44 -7.66
N GLU A 79 -5.25 -2.88 -7.66
CA GLU A 79 -4.11 -2.02 -7.99
C GLU A 79 -3.70 -2.25 -9.45
N GLU A 80 -3.54 -1.16 -10.22
CA GLU A 80 -3.22 -1.23 -11.66
C GLU A 80 -1.94 -2.03 -11.94
N CYS A 81 -0.95 -1.98 -11.05
CA CYS A 81 0.28 -2.75 -11.19
C CYS A 81 0.05 -4.27 -11.28
N TRP A 82 -1.06 -4.79 -10.72
CA TRP A 82 -1.42 -6.20 -10.81
C TRP A 82 -1.82 -6.60 -12.22
N ALA A 83 -2.31 -5.68 -13.05
CA ALA A 83 -2.73 -5.99 -14.43
C ALA A 83 -1.58 -6.52 -15.31
N ASN A 84 -0.33 -6.19 -14.94
CA ASN A 84 0.87 -6.65 -15.64
C ASN A 84 1.40 -8.00 -15.12
N GLU A 85 0.75 -8.60 -14.12
CA GLU A 85 1.21 -9.83 -13.47
C GLU A 85 0.49 -11.06 -14.03
N GLN A 86 1.26 -12.05 -14.50
CA GLN A 86 0.72 -13.28 -15.09
C GLN A 86 -0.21 -14.04 -14.11
N GLU A 87 0.13 -14.01 -12.83
CA GLU A 87 -0.63 -14.65 -11.76
C GLU A 87 -1.99 -13.96 -11.56
N CYS A 88 -2.05 -12.62 -11.68
CA CYS A 88 -3.29 -11.86 -11.62
C CYS A 88 -4.21 -12.22 -12.79
N ALA A 89 -3.68 -12.26 -14.01
CA ALA A 89 -4.45 -12.69 -15.19
C ALA A 89 -5.00 -14.12 -15.02
N THR A 90 -4.21 -15.01 -14.44
CA THR A 90 -4.62 -16.39 -14.13
C THR A 90 -5.78 -16.43 -13.14
N ILE A 91 -5.68 -15.68 -12.03
CA ILE A 91 -6.74 -15.60 -11.01
C ILE A 91 -8.04 -15.07 -11.64
N VAL A 92 -7.98 -13.95 -12.37
CA VAL A 92 -9.16 -13.34 -13.00
C VAL A 92 -9.84 -14.33 -13.97
N SER A 93 -9.05 -15.00 -14.82
CA SER A 93 -9.58 -15.95 -15.78
C SER A 93 -10.21 -17.19 -15.14
N LEU A 94 -9.69 -17.66 -13.99
CA LEU A 94 -10.26 -18.79 -13.26
C LEU A 94 -11.54 -18.40 -12.52
N SER A 95 -11.56 -17.25 -11.85
CA SER A 95 -12.71 -16.79 -11.05
C SER A 95 -13.91 -16.38 -11.90
N LEU A 96 -13.70 -15.97 -13.15
CA LEU A 96 -14.78 -15.52 -14.04
C LEU A 96 -15.29 -16.62 -15.00
N LYS A 97 -14.89 -17.89 -14.84
CA LYS A 97 -15.46 -18.99 -15.65
C LYS A 97 -16.93 -19.20 -15.29
N VAL A 98 -17.84 -18.71 -16.14
CA VAL A 98 -19.28 -18.96 -16.05
C VAL A 98 -19.66 -19.99 -17.13
N SER A 99 -20.40 -21.03 -16.74
CA SER A 99 -21.02 -21.92 -17.72
C SER A 99 -22.16 -21.18 -18.42
N VAL A 100 -22.10 -21.11 -19.75
CA VAL A 100 -23.02 -20.32 -20.62
C VAL A 100 -24.49 -20.73 -20.46
N ALA A 101 -24.77 -21.91 -19.88
CA ALA A 101 -26.12 -22.43 -19.68
C ALA A 101 -26.93 -21.74 -18.56
N SER A 102 -26.32 -20.93 -17.69
CA SER A 102 -27.02 -20.25 -16.59
C SER A 102 -26.27 -18.97 -16.17
N ILE A 103 -26.37 -17.94 -17.00
CA ILE A 103 -25.86 -16.61 -16.64
C ILE A 103 -26.98 -15.88 -15.89
N ASP A 104 -26.90 -15.94 -14.57
CA ASP A 104 -27.68 -15.07 -13.68
C ASP A 104 -26.76 -14.01 -13.05
N VAL A 105 -27.32 -12.83 -12.77
CA VAL A 105 -26.59 -11.68 -12.22
C VAL A 105 -25.94 -12.05 -10.88
N ASP A 106 -26.61 -12.87 -10.04
CA ASP A 106 -26.04 -13.29 -8.75
C ASP A 106 -24.84 -14.22 -8.92
N SER A 107 -24.77 -14.98 -10.01
CA SER A 107 -23.60 -15.78 -10.37
C SER A 107 -22.40 -14.88 -10.70
N VAL A 108 -22.63 -13.84 -11.52
CA VAL A 108 -21.61 -12.86 -11.88
C VAL A 108 -21.10 -12.10 -10.67
N LEU A 109 -22.01 -11.61 -9.80
CA LEU A 109 -21.63 -10.89 -8.59
C LEU A 109 -20.83 -11.76 -7.61
N ARG A 110 -21.18 -13.04 -7.48
CA ARG A 110 -20.41 -14.01 -6.68
C ARG A 110 -19.00 -14.20 -7.23
N ASN A 111 -18.87 -14.34 -8.55
CA ASN A 111 -17.57 -14.51 -9.21
C ASN A 111 -16.67 -13.29 -9.05
N ILE A 112 -17.21 -12.07 -9.19
CA ILE A 112 -16.46 -10.83 -8.95
C ILE A 112 -15.98 -10.75 -7.49
N LYS A 113 -16.86 -11.09 -6.54
CA LYS A 113 -16.52 -11.08 -5.11
C LYS A 113 -15.45 -12.13 -4.77
N ASP A 114 -15.54 -13.31 -5.37
CA ASP A 114 -14.55 -14.37 -5.19
C ASP A 114 -13.19 -14.01 -5.81
N CYS A 115 -13.20 -13.46 -7.03
CA CYS A 115 -12.02 -12.92 -7.70
C CYS A 115 -11.29 -11.91 -6.80
N GLY A 116 -12.01 -10.95 -6.22
CA GLY A 116 -11.43 -9.96 -5.31
C GLY A 116 -10.79 -10.60 -4.06
N LYS A 117 -11.40 -11.65 -3.50
CA LYS A 117 -10.80 -12.39 -2.38
C LYS A 117 -9.52 -13.12 -2.78
N GLN A 118 -9.53 -13.79 -3.93
CA GLN A 118 -8.37 -14.53 -4.43
C GLN A 118 -7.20 -13.58 -4.72
N LEU A 119 -7.47 -12.44 -5.37
CA LEU A 119 -6.46 -11.39 -5.60
C LEU A 119 -5.91 -10.83 -4.29
N LEU A 120 -6.76 -10.63 -3.28
CA LEU A 120 -6.30 -10.16 -1.96
C LEU A 120 -5.38 -11.17 -1.27
N VAL A 121 -5.72 -12.46 -1.31
CA VAL A 121 -4.89 -13.53 -0.75
C VAL A 121 -3.55 -13.62 -1.46
N TRP A 122 -3.57 -13.59 -2.79
CA TRP A 122 -2.36 -13.57 -3.62
C TRP A 122 -1.46 -12.37 -3.32
N ASN A 123 -2.01 -11.15 -3.29
CA ASN A 123 -1.23 -9.95 -2.99
C ASN A 123 -0.60 -10.00 -1.59
N ASN A 124 -1.35 -10.48 -0.59
CA ASN A 124 -0.82 -10.64 0.77
C ASN A 124 0.32 -11.66 0.86
N ARG A 125 0.30 -12.71 0.03
CA ARG A 125 1.42 -13.67 -0.09
C ARG A 125 2.62 -13.01 -0.76
N LYS A 126 2.41 -12.38 -1.93
CA LYS A 126 3.46 -11.74 -2.73
C LYS A 126 4.20 -10.64 -1.97
N ARG A 127 3.49 -9.85 -1.18
CA ARG A 127 4.07 -8.81 -0.31
C ARG A 127 4.98 -9.33 0.82
N ARG A 128 4.93 -10.63 1.14
CA ARG A 128 5.83 -11.24 2.14
C ARG A 128 7.12 -11.79 1.53
N GLU A 129 7.13 -11.98 0.22
CA GLU A 129 8.27 -12.52 -0.54
C GLU A 129 9.20 -11.42 -1.07
N LEU A 130 8.77 -10.15 -0.98
CA LEU A 130 9.51 -8.93 -1.30
C LEU A 130 10.15 -8.31 -0.05
#